data_AF-A0A8J6YUH4-F1
#
_entry.id   AF-A0A8J6YUH4-F1
#
_cell.length_a   1.000
_cell.length_b   1.000
_cell.length_c   1.000
_cell.angle_alpha   90.00
_cell.angle_beta   90.00
_cell.angle_gamma   90.00
#
_symmetry.space_group_name_H-M   'P 1'
#
loop_
_entity.id
_entity.type
_entity.pdbx_description
1 polymer ?
#
loop_
_entity_poly.entity_id
_entity_poly.type
_entity_poly.pdbx_seq_one_letter_code
_entity_poly.pdbx_strand_id
1 'polypeptide(L)'
;FGLRSKAGNFSIEDMAEGVRFAHAHGVKVYVAANIIAHNEDFTGLEEYLRTLKELKVDAVIIADPAIIETCKEVAPGLEIHLSTQASTTNWRAIQFWREEGVSRVVLARELSMEEIREIKAHTDVEIEVFIHGAMCMSYSGRCVLSNYMTSRDANRGGCAQSCRWRYNLLTEGDEGEEISVFREDGEAFTMGSKDLALIEQIPQLIEAGVESLKIEGRMKTIHYVATVVGVYRQVIDAYIADPEHFIFKEEWKKELLKAANRPITTAFFSRDPSHEDQIFGPSPKMVSFDFVGLVLAYDEKTGMALVEQRNHFAVGDEIEFFGPKRQNFSQKVEEIINEAGESVDAARHPLERVLIRVKEPVAPYDMIRKEKSS
;
A
#
# COMPACT_ATOMS: atom_id res chain seq x y z
N PHE A 1 18.82 5.28 -2.47
CA PHE A 1 18.55 5.91 -1.15
C PHE A 1 17.18 5.55 -0.54
N GLY A 2 16.40 4.60 -1.07
CA GLY A 2 15.10 4.22 -0.49
C GLY A 2 15.13 2.83 0.16
N LEU A 3 14.25 2.61 1.16
CA LEU A 3 14.13 1.36 1.92
C LEU A 3 13.68 0.11 1.15
N ARG A 4 13.52 0.19 -0.17
CA ARG A 4 13.28 -1.00 -1.01
C ARG A 4 14.06 -0.92 -2.31
N SER A 5 15.37 -0.75 -2.15
CA SER A 5 16.37 -0.78 -3.23
C SER A 5 16.26 -1.99 -4.17
N LYS A 6 15.68 -3.11 -3.72
CA LYS A 6 15.49 -4.35 -4.50
C LYS A 6 14.14 -4.46 -5.24
N ALA A 7 13.27 -3.45 -5.20
CA ALA A 7 11.93 -3.54 -5.78
C ALA A 7 11.84 -3.29 -7.30
N GLY A 8 12.96 -3.23 -8.02
CA GLY A 8 13.00 -2.71 -9.39
C GLY A 8 12.73 -1.21 -9.36
N ASN A 9 13.78 -0.41 -9.13
CA ASN A 9 13.61 1.03 -9.08
C ASN A 9 13.48 1.60 -10.48
N PHE A 10 12.69 2.65 -10.60
CA PHE A 10 12.61 3.47 -11.81
C PHE A 10 13.99 4.03 -12.17
N SER A 11 14.29 4.02 -13.47
CA SER A 11 15.37 4.85 -14.02
C SER A 11 15.03 6.34 -13.88
N ILE A 12 15.99 7.23 -14.15
CA ILE A 12 15.73 8.67 -14.16
C ILE A 12 14.69 9.01 -15.23
N GLU A 13 14.76 8.34 -16.38
CA GLU A 13 13.83 8.47 -17.50
C GLU A 13 12.42 8.04 -17.11
N ASP A 14 12.28 6.88 -16.46
CA ASP A 14 10.98 6.40 -16.00
C ASP A 14 10.39 7.30 -14.91
N MET A 15 11.23 7.82 -13.99
CA MET A 15 10.78 8.80 -12.99
C MET A 15 10.28 10.07 -13.68
N ALA A 16 11.01 10.57 -14.69
CA ALA A 16 10.60 11.75 -15.44
C ALA A 16 9.26 11.52 -16.17
N GLU A 17 9.05 10.34 -16.75
CA GLU A 17 7.77 9.96 -17.34
C GLU A 17 6.65 9.90 -16.29
N GLY A 18 6.91 9.24 -15.16
CA GLY A 18 5.96 9.13 -14.06
C GLY A 18 5.53 10.49 -13.49
N VAL A 19 6.47 11.42 -13.32
CA VAL A 19 6.18 12.79 -12.89
C VAL A 19 5.30 13.52 -13.92
N ARG A 20 5.67 13.48 -15.21
CA ARG A 20 4.85 14.09 -16.27
C ARG A 20 3.45 13.51 -16.31
N PHE A 21 3.32 12.18 -16.19
CA PHE A 21 2.04 11.49 -16.19
C PHE A 21 1.17 11.94 -15.01
N ALA A 22 1.71 11.94 -13.79
CA ALA A 22 0.97 12.33 -12.59
C ALA A 22 0.54 13.80 -12.64
N HIS A 23 1.45 14.71 -13.03
CA HIS A 23 1.17 16.14 -13.15
C HIS A 23 0.11 16.43 -14.22
N ALA A 24 0.10 15.70 -15.34
CA ALA A 24 -0.95 15.83 -16.36
C ALA A 24 -2.35 15.45 -15.84
N HIS A 25 -2.42 14.70 -14.73
CA HIS A 25 -3.66 14.33 -14.04
C HIS A 25 -3.90 15.16 -12.76
N GLY A 26 -3.10 16.20 -12.51
CA GLY A 26 -3.23 17.05 -11.32
C GLY A 26 -2.84 16.37 -10.01
N VAL A 27 -2.01 15.32 -10.06
CA VAL A 27 -1.55 14.56 -8.89
C VAL A 27 -0.08 14.84 -8.61
N LYS A 28 0.27 15.06 -7.32
CA LYS A 28 1.65 15.26 -6.86
C LYS A 28 2.45 13.95 -6.81
N VAL A 29 3.76 14.02 -6.98
CA VAL A 29 4.70 12.90 -6.89
C VAL A 29 5.69 13.11 -5.77
N TYR A 30 5.76 12.14 -4.84
CA TYR A 30 6.70 12.14 -3.74
C TYR A 30 7.68 10.97 -3.86
N VAL A 31 8.97 11.22 -3.62
CA VAL A 31 10.04 10.21 -3.75
C VAL A 31 10.64 9.86 -2.40
N ALA A 32 10.74 8.57 -2.10
CA ALA A 32 11.32 8.10 -0.84
C ALA A 32 12.85 8.01 -0.89
N ALA A 33 13.53 8.82 -0.08
CA ALA A 33 14.95 8.76 0.22
C ALA A 33 15.15 8.46 1.73
N ASN A 34 14.51 7.38 2.19
CA ASN A 34 14.18 7.17 3.60
C ASN A 34 14.96 6.07 4.31
N ILE A 35 16.18 5.77 3.87
CA ILE A 35 17.09 4.90 4.62
C ILE A 35 17.59 5.60 5.89
N ILE A 36 18.12 4.82 6.83
CA ILE A 36 19.01 5.32 7.87
C ILE A 36 20.44 5.18 7.34
N ALA A 37 21.14 6.29 7.13
CA ALA A 37 22.34 6.32 6.30
C ALA A 37 23.62 6.00 7.09
N HIS A 38 24.56 5.38 6.41
CA HIS A 38 25.96 5.29 6.83
C HIS A 38 26.83 6.14 5.91
N ASN A 39 28.08 6.42 6.30
CA ASN A 39 28.99 7.29 5.53
C ASN A 39 29.10 6.90 4.04
N GLU A 40 29.05 5.61 3.71
CA GLU A 40 29.11 5.12 2.33
C GLU A 40 27.87 5.50 1.50
N ASP A 41 26.71 5.67 2.14
CA ASP A 41 25.44 6.04 1.49
C ASP A 41 25.38 7.51 1.06
N PHE A 42 26.35 8.35 1.42
CA PHE A 42 26.36 9.75 0.94
C PHE A 42 26.92 9.86 -0.49
N THR A 43 27.58 8.82 -0.99
CA THR A 43 28.11 8.79 -2.35
C THR A 43 26.96 8.91 -3.37
N GLY A 44 26.96 10.00 -4.15
CA GLY A 44 25.94 10.28 -5.18
C GLY A 44 24.61 10.83 -4.64
N LEU A 45 24.48 11.06 -3.33
CA LEU A 45 23.24 11.57 -2.73
C LEU A 45 22.90 12.98 -3.24
N GLU A 46 23.88 13.88 -3.29
CA GLU A 46 23.68 15.26 -3.70
C GLU A 46 23.17 15.36 -5.14
N GLU A 47 23.81 14.64 -6.07
CA GLU A 47 23.43 14.58 -7.48
C GLU A 47 22.02 14.02 -7.64
N TYR A 48 21.68 12.96 -6.88
CA TYR A 48 20.35 12.40 -6.88
C TYR A 48 19.28 13.42 -6.43
N LEU A 49 19.51 14.14 -5.33
CA LEU A 49 18.57 15.14 -4.82
C LEU A 49 18.40 16.33 -5.79
N ARG A 50 19.49 16.79 -6.42
CA ARG A 50 19.43 17.80 -7.50
C ARG A 50 18.58 17.30 -8.67
N THR A 51 18.78 16.05 -9.07
CA THR A 51 18.02 15.40 -10.15
C THR A 51 16.52 15.37 -9.82
N LEU A 52 16.13 14.95 -8.61
CA LEU A 52 14.71 14.93 -8.21
C LEU A 52 14.05 16.31 -8.30
N LYS A 53 14.77 17.36 -7.91
CA LYS A 53 14.30 18.75 -8.05
C LYS A 53 14.17 19.16 -9.52
N GLU A 54 15.14 18.83 -10.38
CA GLU A 54 15.08 19.11 -11.82
C GLU A 54 13.91 18.40 -12.51
N LEU A 55 13.62 17.17 -12.08
CA LEU A 55 12.45 16.40 -12.53
C LEU A 55 11.12 16.97 -12.01
N LYS A 56 11.14 17.99 -11.14
CA LYS A 56 9.97 18.58 -10.49
C LYS A 56 9.19 17.60 -9.61
N VAL A 57 9.90 16.71 -8.92
CA VAL A 57 9.31 15.96 -7.80
C VAL A 57 8.78 16.97 -6.76
N ASP A 58 7.58 16.73 -6.25
CA ASP A 58 6.90 17.68 -5.36
C ASP A 58 7.46 17.63 -3.93
N ALA A 59 7.82 16.43 -3.45
CA ALA A 59 8.41 16.25 -2.13
C ALA A 59 9.32 15.02 -2.06
N VAL A 60 10.24 15.01 -1.09
CA VAL A 60 11.03 13.84 -0.71
C VAL A 60 10.67 13.36 0.68
N ILE A 61 10.54 12.05 0.83
CA ILE A 61 10.27 11.40 2.12
C ILE A 61 11.59 10.90 2.69
N ILE A 62 12.11 11.53 3.75
CA ILE A 62 13.45 11.32 4.31
C ILE A 62 13.35 10.91 5.79
N ALA A 63 14.26 10.07 6.26
CA ALA A 63 14.34 9.66 7.69
C ALA A 63 15.57 10.20 8.41
N ASP A 64 16.69 10.33 7.69
CA ASP A 64 18.01 10.62 8.25
C ASP A 64 18.26 12.14 8.32
N PRO A 65 18.69 12.69 9.48
CA PRO A 65 18.96 14.12 9.63
C PRO A 65 19.99 14.66 8.62
N ALA A 66 21.03 13.91 8.31
CA ALA A 66 22.08 14.38 7.40
C ALA A 66 21.58 14.43 5.95
N ILE A 67 20.65 13.54 5.56
CA ILE A 67 19.98 13.62 4.27
C ILE A 67 19.04 14.85 4.21
N ILE A 68 18.35 15.19 5.31
CA ILE A 68 17.51 16.40 5.40
C ILE A 68 18.36 17.65 5.18
N GLU A 69 19.47 17.79 5.91
CA GLU A 69 20.38 18.92 5.75
C GLU A 69 20.96 19.00 4.33
N THR A 70 21.43 17.86 3.79
CA THR A 70 21.93 17.80 2.41
C THR A 70 20.86 18.25 1.41
N CYS A 71 19.60 17.83 1.58
CA CYS A 71 18.50 18.22 0.70
C CYS A 71 18.23 19.72 0.71
N LYS A 72 18.24 20.35 1.90
CA LYS A 72 18.11 21.80 2.06
C LYS A 72 19.22 22.56 1.33
N GLU A 73 20.44 22.06 1.37
CA GLU A 73 21.60 22.67 0.72
C GLU A 73 21.57 22.52 -0.81
N VAL A 74 21.35 21.30 -1.31
CA VAL A 74 21.56 21.00 -2.74
C VAL A 74 20.29 21.13 -3.58
N ALA A 75 19.12 20.99 -2.97
CA ALA A 75 17.82 21.03 -3.61
C ALA A 75 16.85 22.02 -2.91
N PRO A 76 17.23 23.29 -2.70
CA PRO A 76 16.41 24.23 -1.93
C PRO A 76 15.02 24.42 -2.56
N GLY A 77 13.97 24.39 -1.75
CA GLY A 77 12.58 24.50 -2.19
C GLY A 77 11.92 23.17 -2.59
N LEU A 78 12.65 22.05 -2.62
CA LEU A 78 12.04 20.72 -2.65
C LEU A 78 11.47 20.41 -1.26
N GLU A 79 10.18 20.10 -1.19
CA GLU A 79 9.50 19.88 0.09
C GLU A 79 10.02 18.60 0.78
N ILE A 80 10.21 18.65 2.10
CA ILE A 80 10.72 17.52 2.88
C ILE A 80 9.61 16.98 3.79
N HIS A 81 9.30 15.70 3.61
CA HIS A 81 8.40 14.94 4.46
C HIS A 81 9.21 13.97 5.32
N LEU A 82 8.92 13.93 6.62
CA LEU A 82 9.59 12.98 7.51
C LEU A 82 8.97 11.59 7.38
N SER A 83 9.82 10.61 7.08
CA SER A 83 9.47 9.20 6.99
C SER A 83 9.08 8.63 8.36
N THR A 84 8.12 7.69 8.38
CA THR A 84 7.76 6.89 9.58
C THR A 84 8.97 6.20 10.22
N GLN A 85 10.07 6.03 9.49
CA GLN A 85 11.35 5.50 10.01
C GLN A 85 12.02 6.40 11.05
N ALA A 86 11.63 7.66 11.16
CA ALA A 86 12.03 8.53 12.27
C ALA A 86 11.32 8.14 13.59
N SER A 87 10.28 7.30 13.53
CA SER A 87 9.54 6.79 14.67
C SER A 87 8.94 7.90 15.56
N THR A 88 8.39 8.94 14.92
CA THR A 88 7.90 10.14 15.61
C THR A 88 6.54 9.90 16.27
N THR A 89 6.50 9.98 17.60
CA THR A 89 5.32 9.64 18.43
C THR A 89 4.76 10.78 19.26
N ASN A 90 5.36 11.96 19.25
CA ASN A 90 4.93 13.07 20.11
C ASN A 90 5.12 14.42 19.42
N TRP A 91 4.32 15.40 19.84
CA TRP A 91 4.32 16.72 19.22
C TRP A 91 5.64 17.49 19.40
N ARG A 92 6.40 17.25 20.49
CA ARG A 92 7.70 17.92 20.71
C ARG A 92 8.72 17.51 19.65
N ALA A 93 8.77 16.23 19.33
CA ALA A 93 9.60 15.73 18.23
C ALA A 93 9.16 16.33 16.88
N ILE A 94 7.85 16.50 16.65
CA ILE A 94 7.34 17.14 15.43
C ILE A 94 7.78 18.61 15.36
N GLN A 95 7.74 19.35 16.48
CA GLN A 95 8.24 20.73 16.52
C GLN A 95 9.74 20.82 16.24
N PHE A 96 10.55 19.90 16.76
CA PHE A 96 11.96 19.80 16.38
C PHE A 96 12.13 19.63 14.86
N TRP A 97 11.40 18.68 14.25
CA TRP A 97 11.50 18.46 12.80
C TRP A 97 11.01 19.63 11.96
N ARG A 98 10.02 20.37 12.45
CA ARG A 98 9.58 21.63 11.85
C ARG A 98 10.72 22.65 11.80
N GLU A 99 11.45 22.82 12.91
CA GLU A 99 12.60 23.73 12.99
C GLU A 99 13.71 23.30 12.01
N GLU A 100 13.85 21.99 11.78
CA GLU A 100 14.75 21.42 10.77
C GLU A 100 14.24 21.56 9.32
N GLY A 101 13.06 22.16 9.09
CA GLY A 101 12.52 22.45 7.76
C GLY A 101 11.59 21.38 7.17
N VAL A 102 11.13 20.42 7.98
CA VAL A 102 10.13 19.42 7.58
C VAL A 102 8.75 20.07 7.47
N SER A 103 8.06 19.83 6.35
CA SER A 103 6.72 20.35 6.08
C SER A 103 5.59 19.40 6.46
N ARG A 104 5.88 18.09 6.48
CA ARG A 104 4.92 17.03 6.84
C ARG A 104 5.60 15.89 7.59
N VAL A 105 4.93 15.33 8.60
CA VAL A 105 5.42 14.17 9.34
C VAL A 105 4.55 12.94 9.11
N VAL A 106 5.14 11.87 8.57
CA VAL A 106 4.50 10.54 8.58
C VAL A 106 4.64 9.95 9.97
N LEU A 107 3.52 9.86 10.68
CA LEU A 107 3.50 9.44 12.07
C LEU A 107 3.93 7.97 12.25
N ALA A 108 4.40 7.66 13.46
CA ALA A 108 4.65 6.29 13.88
C ALA A 108 3.36 5.46 13.85
N ARG A 109 3.49 4.16 13.57
CA ARG A 109 2.34 3.25 13.42
C ARG A 109 1.84 2.64 14.73
N GLU A 110 2.49 3.00 15.82
CA GLU A 110 2.17 2.57 17.18
C GLU A 110 1.24 3.54 17.91
N LEU A 111 0.84 4.64 17.27
CA LEU A 111 -0.01 5.66 17.90
C LEU A 111 -1.49 5.27 17.88
N SER A 112 -2.15 5.54 19.00
CA SER A 112 -3.60 5.52 19.13
C SER A 112 -4.24 6.77 18.52
N MET A 113 -5.55 6.70 18.27
CA MET A 113 -6.32 7.87 17.82
C MET A 113 -6.20 9.06 18.78
N GLU A 114 -6.15 8.80 20.09
CA GLU A 114 -6.07 9.86 21.10
C GLU A 114 -4.73 10.59 21.07
N GLU A 115 -3.63 9.84 20.94
CA GLU A 115 -2.30 10.44 20.78
C GLU A 115 -2.21 11.25 19.47
N ILE A 116 -2.85 10.81 18.39
CA ILE A 116 -2.91 11.56 17.13
C ILE A 116 -3.64 12.90 17.33
N ARG A 117 -4.76 12.91 18.07
CA ARG A 117 -5.49 14.16 18.42
C ARG A 117 -4.64 15.09 19.27
N GLU A 118 -3.98 14.54 20.30
CA GLU A 118 -3.09 15.32 21.16
C GLU A 118 -1.95 15.94 20.35
N ILE A 119 -1.34 15.16 19.45
CA ILE A 119 -0.32 15.66 18.54
C ILE A 119 -0.85 16.83 17.73
N LYS A 120 -2.02 16.67 17.08
CA LYS A 120 -2.57 17.70 16.21
C LYS A 120 -2.91 18.99 16.96
N ALA A 121 -3.38 18.88 18.21
CA ALA A 121 -3.67 20.05 19.04
C ALA A 121 -2.43 20.93 19.34
N HIS A 122 -1.22 20.40 19.15
CA HIS A 122 0.05 21.08 19.47
C HIS A 122 0.92 21.38 18.25
N THR A 123 0.45 21.16 17.02
CA THR A 123 1.25 21.41 15.81
C THR A 123 0.43 21.83 14.61
N ASP A 124 0.97 22.78 13.85
CA ASP A 124 0.49 23.21 12.53
C ASP A 124 1.16 22.42 11.39
N VAL A 125 2.18 21.61 11.67
CA VAL A 125 2.81 20.72 10.70
C VAL A 125 1.78 19.71 10.19
N GLU A 126 1.77 19.47 8.88
CA GLU A 126 0.90 18.46 8.29
C GLU A 126 1.27 17.07 8.82
N ILE A 127 0.27 16.27 9.16
CA ILE A 127 0.50 14.88 9.59
C ILE A 127 -0.05 13.89 8.57
N GLU A 128 0.71 12.81 8.36
CA GLU A 128 0.34 11.70 7.52
C GLU A 128 0.20 10.42 8.33
N VAL A 129 -0.95 9.74 8.20
CA VAL A 129 -1.26 8.50 8.92
C VAL A 129 -1.31 7.33 7.95
N PHE A 130 -0.60 6.25 8.27
CA PHE A 130 -0.71 4.99 7.55
C PHE A 130 -2.03 4.30 7.90
N ILE A 131 -2.91 4.11 6.92
CA ILE A 131 -4.28 3.62 7.13
C ILE A 131 -4.54 2.23 6.56
N HIS A 132 -3.69 1.75 5.64
CA HIS A 132 -3.92 0.46 5.01
C HIS A 132 -2.65 -0.23 4.51
N GLY A 133 -2.50 -1.51 4.88
CA GLY A 133 -1.42 -2.39 4.40
C GLY A 133 -0.66 -3.07 5.52
N ALA A 134 0.48 -3.69 5.19
CA ALA A 134 1.18 -4.57 6.13
C ALA A 134 1.73 -3.84 7.36
N MET A 135 1.28 -4.26 8.55
CA MET A 135 1.90 -3.86 9.81
C MET A 135 3.23 -4.59 10.02
N CYS A 136 4.24 -3.86 10.50
CA CYS A 136 5.50 -4.46 10.89
C CYS A 136 5.42 -4.85 12.36
N MET A 137 5.97 -6.01 12.73
CA MET A 137 6.16 -6.35 14.14
C MET A 137 7.23 -5.48 14.82
N SER A 138 8.11 -4.86 14.02
CA SER A 138 9.18 -4.01 14.51
C SER A 138 8.73 -2.55 14.53
N TYR A 139 9.22 -1.81 15.52
CA TYR A 139 8.82 -0.43 15.80
C TYR A 139 8.99 0.48 14.58
N SER A 140 7.88 0.87 13.97
CA SER A 140 7.80 1.66 12.73
C SER A 140 8.74 1.20 11.61
N GLY A 141 8.96 -0.12 11.54
CA GLY A 141 9.80 -0.77 10.53
C GLY A 141 11.31 -0.80 10.83
N ARG A 142 11.76 -0.32 12.00
CA ARG A 142 13.17 -0.43 12.44
C ARG A 142 13.46 -1.86 12.92
N CYS A 143 14.03 -2.69 12.05
CA CYS A 143 14.11 -4.14 12.28
C CYS A 143 15.56 -4.64 12.42
N VAL A 144 15.99 -4.96 13.64
CA VAL A 144 17.30 -5.60 13.90
C VAL A 144 17.27 -7.10 13.58
N LEU A 145 16.13 -7.76 13.80
CA LEU A 145 15.98 -9.20 13.59
C LEU A 145 16.31 -9.61 12.15
N SER A 146 15.85 -8.86 11.15
CA SER A 146 16.18 -9.14 9.75
C SER A 146 17.70 -9.08 9.50
N ASN A 147 18.39 -8.12 10.11
CA ASN A 147 19.83 -7.93 9.95
C ASN A 147 20.57 -9.11 10.55
N TYR A 148 20.21 -9.50 11.77
CA TYR A 148 20.81 -10.64 12.46
C TYR A 148 20.63 -11.96 11.69
N MET A 149 19.41 -12.21 11.17
CA MET A 149 19.09 -13.48 10.52
C MET A 149 19.64 -13.62 9.09
N THR A 150 19.96 -12.53 8.41
CA THR A 150 20.31 -12.57 6.97
C THR A 150 21.54 -11.78 6.57
N SER A 151 22.15 -11.04 7.50
CA SER A 151 23.17 -10.05 7.20
C SER A 151 22.73 -9.01 6.16
N ARG A 152 21.42 -8.79 6.01
CA ARG A 152 20.84 -7.76 5.13
C ARG A 152 20.22 -6.67 5.98
N ASP A 153 20.69 -5.43 5.80
CA ASP A 153 20.22 -4.31 6.60
C ASP A 153 18.82 -3.82 6.21
N ALA A 154 17.81 -4.14 7.02
CA ALA A 154 16.42 -3.73 6.84
C ALA A 154 16.23 -2.21 6.84
N ASN A 155 17.07 -1.46 7.56
CA ASN A 155 17.00 0.00 7.66
C ASN A 155 17.70 0.70 6.47
N ARG A 156 18.35 -0.08 5.58
CA ARG A 156 18.87 0.34 4.27
C ARG A 156 18.22 -0.42 3.10
N GLY A 157 17.05 -0.99 3.38
CA GLY A 157 16.17 -1.63 2.40
C GLY A 157 16.39 -3.10 2.13
N GLY A 158 17.16 -3.76 2.99
CA GLY A 158 17.46 -5.17 2.99
C GLY A 158 16.40 -6.07 3.64
N CYS A 159 15.25 -5.55 4.08
CA CYS A 159 14.24 -6.32 4.84
C CYS A 159 13.95 -7.69 4.21
N ALA A 160 14.24 -8.75 4.94
CA ALA A 160 14.08 -10.14 4.50
C ALA A 160 12.71 -10.72 4.86
N GLN A 161 11.83 -9.91 5.47
CA GLN A 161 10.54 -10.33 6.02
C GLN A 161 10.70 -11.50 7.00
N SER A 162 11.76 -11.49 7.83
CA SER A 162 12.05 -12.53 8.80
C SER A 162 10.88 -12.79 9.76
N CYS A 163 10.13 -11.75 10.11
CA CYS A 163 8.90 -11.90 10.89
C CYS A 163 7.85 -12.86 10.29
N ARG A 164 7.91 -13.15 8.99
CA ARG A 164 6.99 -14.05 8.28
C ARG A 164 7.54 -15.46 8.09
N TRP A 165 8.75 -15.72 8.59
CA TRP A 165 9.36 -17.04 8.52
C TRP A 165 8.74 -17.98 9.56
N ARG A 166 8.96 -19.28 9.35
CA ARG A 166 8.55 -20.34 10.27
C ARG A 166 9.67 -20.59 11.27
N TYR A 167 9.37 -20.44 12.55
CA TYR A 167 10.28 -20.62 13.67
C TYR A 167 9.86 -21.80 14.54
N ASN A 168 10.85 -22.52 15.05
CA ASN A 168 10.65 -23.42 16.17
C ASN A 168 10.76 -22.59 17.46
N LEU A 169 9.78 -22.71 18.33
CA LEU A 169 9.81 -22.08 19.65
C LEU A 169 10.15 -23.16 20.68
N LEU A 170 11.22 -22.93 21.43
CA LEU A 170 11.75 -23.85 22.42
C LEU A 170 11.58 -23.21 23.81
N THR A 171 11.26 -24.03 24.81
CA THR A 171 11.31 -23.67 26.23
C THR A 171 12.35 -24.55 26.91
N GLU A 172 12.95 -24.04 27.97
CA GLU A 172 13.87 -24.82 28.81
C GLU A 172 13.07 -25.70 29.77
N GLY A 173 13.39 -26.99 29.83
CA GLY A 173 12.86 -27.93 30.81
C GLY A 173 13.61 -27.87 32.13
N ASP A 174 13.13 -28.61 33.13
CA ASP A 174 13.68 -28.57 34.49
C ASP A 174 15.13 -29.07 34.57
N GLU A 175 15.58 -29.88 33.60
CA GLU A 175 16.95 -30.41 33.51
C GLU A 175 17.80 -29.67 32.46
N GLY A 176 17.32 -28.54 31.94
CA GLY A 176 18.01 -27.73 30.92
C GLY A 176 17.83 -28.25 29.49
N GLU A 177 16.91 -29.18 29.26
CA GLU A 177 16.59 -29.70 27.94
C GLU A 177 15.74 -28.69 27.13
N GLU A 178 16.00 -28.58 25.83
CA GLU A 178 15.17 -27.77 24.93
C GLU A 178 13.91 -28.54 24.54
N ILE A 179 12.76 -28.10 25.06
CA ILE A 179 11.45 -28.68 24.77
C ILE A 179 10.74 -27.81 23.73
N SER A 180 10.28 -28.40 22.63
CA SER A 180 9.43 -27.67 21.69
C SER A 180 8.12 -27.25 22.34
N VAL A 181 7.80 -25.95 22.25
CA VAL A 181 6.53 -25.39 22.73
C VAL A 181 5.35 -25.88 21.88
N PHE A 182 5.60 -26.24 20.62
CA PHE A 182 4.60 -26.78 19.71
C PHE A 182 4.77 -28.30 19.56
N ARG A 183 3.65 -29.01 19.39
CA ARG A 183 3.63 -30.47 19.15
C ARG A 183 4.30 -30.80 17.81
N GLU A 184 4.75 -32.04 17.61
CA GLU A 184 5.37 -32.49 16.36
C GLU A 184 4.46 -32.33 15.12
N ASP A 185 3.13 -32.31 15.33
CA ASP A 185 2.09 -32.04 14.33
C ASP A 185 1.59 -30.58 14.33
N GLY A 186 2.15 -29.74 15.20
CA GLY A 186 1.82 -28.34 15.37
C GLY A 186 2.40 -27.45 14.27
N GLU A 187 1.68 -26.38 13.94
CA GLU A 187 2.14 -25.42 12.96
C GLU A 187 3.32 -24.60 13.49
N ALA A 188 4.35 -24.41 12.66
CA ALA A 188 5.50 -23.59 13.01
C ALA A 188 5.10 -22.12 13.23
N PHE A 189 5.68 -21.52 14.26
CA PHE A 189 5.37 -20.16 14.69
C PHE A 189 5.85 -19.12 13.69
N THR A 190 5.04 -18.09 13.46
CA THR A 190 5.45 -16.89 12.73
C THR A 190 5.13 -15.63 13.55
N MET A 191 5.84 -14.55 13.32
CA MET A 191 5.67 -13.26 14.00
C MET A 191 4.99 -12.24 13.09
N GLY A 192 4.18 -12.71 12.13
CA GLY A 192 3.53 -11.83 11.16
C GLY A 192 2.36 -11.10 11.81
N SER A 193 2.19 -9.81 11.55
CA SER A 193 0.99 -9.07 11.98
C SER A 193 -0.08 -9.08 10.90
N LYS A 194 -1.37 -9.02 11.25
CA LYS A 194 -2.47 -8.72 10.32
C LYS A 194 -2.23 -7.40 9.57
N ASP A 195 -2.89 -7.20 8.44
CA ASP A 195 -2.77 -5.93 7.71
C ASP A 195 -3.62 -4.85 8.41
N LEU A 196 -3.13 -3.62 8.46
CA LEU A 196 -3.91 -2.49 8.97
C LEU A 196 -5.04 -2.17 7.98
N ALA A 197 -6.22 -1.87 8.50
CA ALA A 197 -7.29 -1.23 7.74
C ALA A 197 -8.11 -0.31 8.66
N LEU A 198 -8.03 0.99 8.41
CA LEU A 198 -8.71 2.04 9.20
C LEU A 198 -9.92 2.64 8.48
N ILE A 199 -10.60 1.85 7.64
CA ILE A 199 -11.66 2.37 6.78
C ILE A 199 -12.88 2.88 7.53
N GLU A 200 -13.20 2.27 8.68
CA GLU A 200 -14.28 2.70 9.57
C GLU A 200 -13.87 3.95 10.39
N GLN A 201 -12.57 4.22 10.52
CA GLN A 201 -12.00 5.31 11.31
C GLN A 201 -11.73 6.58 10.49
N ILE A 202 -12.07 6.58 9.19
CA ILE A 202 -11.89 7.73 8.31
C ILE A 202 -12.54 9.01 8.86
N PRO A 203 -13.79 8.99 9.37
CA PRO A 203 -14.38 10.17 10.02
C PRO A 203 -13.50 10.74 11.13
N GLN A 204 -13.02 9.87 12.04
CA GLN A 204 -12.21 10.27 13.20
C GLN A 204 -10.87 10.90 12.79
N LEU A 205 -10.25 10.37 11.72
CA LEU A 205 -9.01 10.92 11.16
C LEU A 205 -9.21 12.31 10.55
N ILE A 206 -10.31 12.50 9.81
CA ILE A 206 -10.65 13.79 9.19
C ILE A 206 -10.97 14.83 10.26
N GLU A 207 -11.80 14.47 11.24
CA GLU A 207 -12.17 15.34 12.38
C GLU A 207 -10.96 15.75 13.20
N ALA A 208 -9.99 14.84 13.36
CA ALA A 208 -8.74 15.13 14.04
C ALA A 208 -7.77 16.00 13.23
N GLY A 209 -8.12 16.40 12.01
CA GLY A 209 -7.30 17.28 11.18
C GLY A 209 -6.09 16.58 10.55
N VAL A 210 -6.17 15.27 10.26
CA VAL A 210 -5.12 14.57 9.52
C VAL A 210 -5.18 14.95 8.03
N GLU A 211 -4.10 15.53 7.49
CA GLU A 211 -4.07 16.03 6.11
C GLU A 211 -3.78 14.95 5.06
N SER A 212 -3.07 13.88 5.43
CA SER A 212 -2.64 12.85 4.48
C SER A 212 -2.90 11.44 4.99
N LEU A 213 -3.47 10.61 4.12
CA LEU A 213 -3.79 9.22 4.41
C LEU A 213 -2.96 8.30 3.51
N LYS A 214 -2.14 7.45 4.11
CA LYS A 214 -1.15 6.63 3.42
C LYS A 214 -1.59 5.18 3.29
N ILE A 215 -1.58 4.67 2.06
CA ILE A 215 -1.91 3.29 1.69
C ILE A 215 -0.66 2.60 1.12
N GLU A 216 -0.42 1.33 1.48
CA GLU A 216 0.66 0.53 0.91
C GLU A 216 0.31 0.00 -0.49
N GLY A 217 0.79 0.66 -1.55
CA GLY A 217 0.63 0.18 -2.93
C GLY A 217 1.82 -0.61 -3.50
N ARG A 218 2.95 -0.67 -2.77
CA ARG A 218 4.21 -1.21 -3.31
C ARG A 218 4.20 -2.73 -3.40
N MET A 219 4.66 -3.27 -4.53
CA MET A 219 4.60 -4.70 -4.88
C MET A 219 3.18 -5.28 -4.82
N LYS A 220 2.17 -4.42 -4.94
CA LYS A 220 0.76 -4.79 -5.07
C LYS A 220 0.37 -4.71 -6.54
N THR A 221 -0.66 -5.47 -6.92
CA THR A 221 -1.21 -5.41 -8.28
C THR A 221 -1.97 -4.10 -8.48
N ILE A 222 -2.15 -3.67 -9.74
CA ILE A 222 -3.00 -2.52 -10.05
C ILE A 222 -4.44 -2.71 -9.55
N HIS A 223 -4.94 -3.96 -9.55
CA HIS A 223 -6.23 -4.32 -8.98
C HIS A 223 -6.32 -4.02 -7.48
N TYR A 224 -5.30 -4.39 -6.71
CA TYR A 224 -5.25 -4.09 -5.28
C TYR A 224 -5.30 -2.57 -5.04
N VAL A 225 -4.43 -1.82 -5.72
CA VAL A 225 -4.33 -0.37 -5.52
C VAL A 225 -5.63 0.31 -5.93
N ALA A 226 -6.20 -0.03 -7.08
CA ALA A 226 -7.46 0.55 -7.55
C ALA A 226 -8.64 0.24 -6.63
N THR A 227 -8.75 -1.01 -6.14
CA THR A 227 -9.81 -1.40 -5.21
C THR A 227 -9.68 -0.64 -3.89
N VAL A 228 -8.50 -0.70 -3.26
CA VAL A 228 -8.29 -0.08 -1.94
C VAL A 228 -8.49 1.44 -2.02
N VAL A 229 -7.84 2.12 -2.97
CA VAL A 229 -7.97 3.58 -3.14
C VAL A 229 -9.40 3.96 -3.47
N GLY A 230 -10.07 3.21 -4.37
CA GLY A 230 -11.45 3.47 -4.76
C GLY A 230 -12.42 3.40 -3.59
N VAL A 231 -12.33 2.38 -2.73
CA VAL A 231 -13.20 2.27 -1.56
C VAL A 231 -12.91 3.38 -0.54
N TYR A 232 -11.64 3.64 -0.20
CA TYR A 232 -11.32 4.74 0.71
C TYR A 232 -11.82 6.09 0.17
N ARG A 233 -11.69 6.35 -1.14
CA ARG A 233 -12.20 7.57 -1.77
C ARG A 233 -13.72 7.69 -1.62
N GLN A 234 -14.47 6.61 -1.85
CA GLN A 234 -15.92 6.59 -1.63
C GLN A 234 -16.31 6.92 -0.19
N VAL A 235 -15.61 6.35 0.81
CA VAL A 235 -15.88 6.63 2.22
C VAL A 235 -15.59 8.10 2.55
N ILE A 236 -14.44 8.61 2.11
CA ILE A 236 -14.06 10.00 2.36
C ILE A 236 -15.05 10.96 1.66
N ASP A 237 -15.41 10.72 0.41
CA ASP A 237 -16.37 11.54 -0.33
C ASP A 237 -17.76 11.52 0.32
N ALA A 238 -18.24 10.35 0.73
CA ALA A 238 -19.52 10.22 1.41
C ALA A 238 -19.54 10.95 2.75
N TYR A 239 -18.46 10.85 3.53
CA TYR A 239 -18.34 11.57 4.80
C TYR A 239 -18.26 13.09 4.59
N ILE A 240 -17.43 13.57 3.67
CA ILE A 240 -17.30 15.01 3.38
C ILE A 240 -18.60 15.62 2.87
N ALA A 241 -19.40 14.87 2.10
CA ALA A 241 -20.64 15.36 1.53
C ALA A 241 -21.73 15.63 2.60
N ASP A 242 -21.82 14.79 3.64
CA ASP A 242 -22.78 14.94 4.73
C ASP A 242 -22.24 14.33 6.05
N PRO A 243 -21.34 15.03 6.77
CA PRO A 243 -20.75 14.53 8.00
C PRO A 243 -21.78 14.24 9.10
N GLU A 244 -22.86 15.04 9.17
CA GLU A 244 -23.87 14.95 10.24
C GLU A 244 -24.73 13.69 10.13
N HIS A 245 -24.97 13.18 8.91
CA HIS A 245 -25.78 11.99 8.65
C HIS A 245 -24.99 10.82 8.06
N PHE A 246 -23.66 10.86 8.17
CA PHE A 246 -22.81 9.81 7.64
C PHE A 246 -23.10 8.47 8.32
N ILE A 247 -23.35 7.44 7.51
CA ILE A 247 -23.52 6.06 7.96
C ILE A 247 -22.54 5.18 7.19
N PHE A 248 -21.69 4.47 7.92
CA PHE A 248 -20.77 3.51 7.31
C PHE A 248 -21.56 2.36 6.68
N LYS A 249 -21.24 2.05 5.42
CA LYS A 249 -21.89 0.96 4.69
C LYS A 249 -21.01 -0.28 4.68
N GLU A 250 -21.57 -1.40 5.13
CA GLU A 250 -20.88 -2.71 5.12
C GLU A 250 -20.42 -3.15 3.73
N GLU A 251 -21.06 -2.65 2.66
CA GLU A 251 -20.63 -2.88 1.28
C GLU A 251 -19.21 -2.38 1.00
N TRP A 252 -18.77 -1.28 1.61
CA TRP A 252 -17.40 -0.77 1.46
C TRP A 252 -16.38 -1.74 2.05
N LYS A 253 -16.68 -2.29 3.24
CA LYS A 253 -15.82 -3.30 3.87
C LYS A 253 -15.75 -4.58 3.05
N LYS A 254 -16.89 -5.06 2.54
CA LYS A 254 -16.93 -6.23 1.64
C LYS A 254 -16.12 -6.01 0.36
N GLU A 255 -16.25 -4.83 -0.25
CA GLU A 255 -15.52 -4.45 -1.45
C GLU A 255 -14.01 -4.35 -1.20
N LEU A 256 -13.59 -3.75 -0.08
CA LEU A 256 -12.19 -3.69 0.35
C LEU A 256 -11.57 -5.09 0.50
N LEU A 257 -12.34 -6.02 1.06
CA LEU A 257 -11.91 -7.40 1.30
C LEU A 257 -11.70 -8.21 0.01
N LYS A 258 -12.27 -7.81 -1.13
CA LYS A 258 -12.01 -8.48 -2.43
C LYS A 258 -10.54 -8.40 -2.86
N ALA A 259 -9.82 -7.38 -2.38
CA ALA A 259 -8.38 -7.21 -2.62
C ALA A 259 -7.51 -7.67 -1.44
N ALA A 260 -8.09 -8.07 -0.31
CA ALA A 260 -7.32 -8.37 0.90
C ALA A 260 -6.63 -9.74 0.80
N ASN A 261 -5.31 -9.74 0.95
CA ASN A 261 -4.51 -10.97 0.97
C ASN A 261 -4.43 -11.61 2.36
N ARG A 262 -4.70 -10.83 3.41
CA ARG A 262 -4.49 -11.17 4.82
C ARG A 262 -5.66 -10.64 5.65
N PRO A 263 -5.91 -11.21 6.84
CA PRO A 263 -6.87 -10.63 7.77
C PRO A 263 -6.46 -9.21 8.15
N ILE A 264 -7.46 -8.41 8.48
CA ILE A 264 -7.29 -7.00 8.82
C ILE A 264 -7.37 -6.76 10.34
N THR A 265 -6.77 -5.67 10.80
CA THR A 265 -6.84 -5.16 12.19
C THR A 265 -6.84 -3.63 12.18
N THR A 266 -7.32 -3.01 13.25
CA THR A 266 -7.14 -1.58 13.53
C THR A 266 -5.87 -1.29 14.34
N ALA A 267 -5.18 -2.34 14.82
CA ALA A 267 -3.96 -2.27 15.64
C ALA A 267 -4.11 -1.26 16.80
N PHE A 268 -3.06 -0.46 17.04
CA PHE A 268 -2.97 0.52 18.14
C PHE A 268 -4.06 1.61 18.11
N PHE A 269 -4.76 1.76 16.99
CA PHE A 269 -5.66 2.89 16.78
C PHE A 269 -6.84 2.92 17.77
N SER A 270 -7.38 1.74 18.09
CA SER A 270 -8.57 1.58 18.94
C SER A 270 -8.27 0.96 20.30
N ARG A 271 -7.19 0.18 20.41
CA ARG A 271 -6.76 -0.52 21.63
C ARG A 271 -5.31 -0.99 21.47
N ASP A 272 -4.71 -1.43 22.58
CA ASP A 272 -3.45 -2.17 22.49
C ASP A 272 -3.63 -3.46 21.67
N PRO A 273 -2.73 -3.73 20.70
CA PRO A 273 -2.76 -4.98 19.95
C PRO A 273 -2.52 -6.18 20.87
N SER A 274 -3.19 -7.29 20.55
CA SER A 274 -3.10 -8.54 21.28
C SER A 274 -2.67 -9.68 20.35
N HIS A 275 -2.69 -10.91 20.86
CA HIS A 275 -2.47 -12.11 20.07
C HIS A 275 -3.46 -12.24 18.89
N GLU A 276 -4.63 -11.60 18.97
CA GLU A 276 -5.63 -11.57 17.89
C GLU A 276 -5.22 -10.72 16.70
N ASP A 277 -4.23 -9.83 16.85
CA ASP A 277 -3.74 -8.93 15.79
C ASP A 277 -2.53 -9.49 15.05
N GLN A 278 -2.09 -10.67 15.47
CA GLN A 278 -0.98 -11.41 14.90
C GLN A 278 -1.47 -12.63 14.11
N ILE A 279 -0.59 -13.15 13.28
CA ILE A 279 -0.73 -14.36 12.50
C ILE A 279 0.39 -15.27 12.97
N PHE A 280 0.10 -16.18 13.92
CA PHE A 280 1.10 -17.08 14.46
C PHE A 280 1.26 -18.38 13.65
N GLY A 281 0.22 -18.78 12.91
CA GLY A 281 0.23 -19.94 12.00
C GLY A 281 0.29 -19.56 10.51
N PRO A 282 -0.13 -20.44 9.58
CA PRO A 282 -0.18 -20.12 8.16
C PRO A 282 -1.18 -19.00 7.92
N SER A 283 -0.77 -18.03 7.09
CA SER A 283 -1.67 -16.95 6.70
C SER A 283 -2.86 -17.54 5.94
N PRO A 284 -4.11 -17.26 6.34
CA PRO A 284 -5.26 -17.64 5.53
C PRO A 284 -5.14 -16.92 4.19
N LYS A 285 -5.20 -17.66 3.08
CA LYS A 285 -5.27 -17.06 1.75
C LYS A 285 -6.69 -16.51 1.57
N MET A 286 -6.84 -15.20 1.65
CA MET A 286 -8.15 -14.54 1.62
C MET A 286 -8.55 -13.97 0.24
N VAL A 287 -7.68 -14.06 -0.77
CA VAL A 287 -7.96 -13.43 -2.07
C VAL A 287 -9.11 -14.15 -2.75
N SER A 288 -10.29 -13.56 -2.71
CA SER A 288 -11.52 -14.09 -3.31
C SER A 288 -11.65 -13.78 -4.80
N PHE A 289 -10.89 -12.80 -5.33
CA PHE A 289 -11.00 -12.40 -6.73
C PHE A 289 -9.65 -12.43 -7.46
N ASP A 290 -9.66 -12.96 -8.69
CA ASP A 290 -8.57 -12.81 -9.64
C ASP A 290 -8.78 -11.58 -10.51
N PHE A 291 -7.72 -10.79 -10.70
CA PHE A 291 -7.70 -9.72 -11.70
C PHE A 291 -7.47 -10.34 -13.08
N VAL A 292 -8.53 -10.38 -13.90
CA VAL A 292 -8.53 -11.15 -15.15
C VAL A 292 -8.32 -10.30 -16.39
N GLY A 293 -8.62 -8.99 -16.35
CA GLY A 293 -8.44 -8.14 -17.53
C GLY A 293 -8.46 -6.64 -17.25
N LEU A 294 -7.92 -5.89 -18.20
CA LEU A 294 -7.92 -4.43 -18.23
C LEU A 294 -8.56 -3.95 -19.53
N VAL A 295 -9.55 -3.07 -19.46
CA VAL A 295 -10.17 -2.47 -20.64
C VAL A 295 -9.19 -1.49 -21.29
N LEU A 296 -8.92 -1.69 -22.57
CA LEU A 296 -8.10 -0.79 -23.40
C LEU A 296 -8.96 0.20 -24.20
N ALA A 297 -10.10 -0.26 -24.71
CA ALA A 297 -11.02 0.55 -25.51
C ALA A 297 -12.44 -0.04 -25.50
N TYR A 298 -13.42 0.78 -25.88
CA TYR A 298 -14.82 0.39 -26.02
C TYR A 298 -15.41 0.98 -27.30
N ASP A 299 -16.18 0.18 -28.03
CA ASP A 299 -16.93 0.61 -29.21
C ASP A 299 -18.43 0.62 -28.90
N GLU A 300 -18.99 1.83 -28.79
CA GLU A 300 -20.41 2.07 -28.52
C GLU A 300 -21.34 1.49 -29.60
N LYS A 301 -20.89 1.40 -30.86
CA LYS A 301 -21.76 0.92 -31.95
C LYS A 301 -21.96 -0.58 -31.90
N THR A 302 -20.93 -1.32 -31.51
CA THR A 302 -20.95 -2.79 -31.49
C THR A 302 -21.19 -3.35 -30.09
N GLY A 303 -20.96 -2.54 -29.04
CA GLY A 303 -21.01 -2.97 -27.64
C GLY A 303 -19.83 -3.85 -27.25
N MET A 304 -18.71 -3.77 -27.98
CA MET A 304 -17.53 -4.59 -27.75
C MET A 304 -16.46 -3.80 -26.99
N ALA A 305 -15.87 -4.43 -25.97
CA ALA A 305 -14.72 -3.93 -25.24
C ALA A 305 -13.46 -4.67 -25.69
N LEU A 306 -12.40 -3.92 -26.02
CA LEU A 306 -11.05 -4.45 -26.18
C LEU A 306 -10.43 -4.59 -24.80
N VAL A 307 -10.05 -5.81 -24.44
CA VAL A 307 -9.55 -6.18 -23.11
C VAL A 307 -8.16 -6.79 -23.25
N GLU A 308 -7.21 -6.29 -22.46
CA GLU A 308 -5.91 -6.93 -22.25
C GLU A 308 -6.04 -7.96 -21.12
N GLN A 309 -5.76 -9.22 -21.44
CA GLN A 309 -5.80 -10.32 -20.50
C GLN A 309 -4.70 -10.18 -19.45
N ARG A 310 -5.07 -10.47 -18.20
CA ARG A 310 -4.17 -10.47 -17.03
C ARG A 310 -4.12 -11.81 -16.33
N ASN A 311 -5.25 -12.52 -16.32
CA ASN A 311 -5.38 -13.88 -15.80
C ASN A 311 -6.50 -14.61 -16.56
N HIS A 312 -6.56 -15.93 -16.42
CA HIS A 312 -7.47 -16.78 -17.17
C HIS A 312 -8.96 -16.46 -16.92
N PHE A 313 -9.72 -16.26 -17.99
CA PHE A 313 -11.18 -16.25 -17.97
C PHE A 313 -11.76 -16.88 -19.24
N ALA A 314 -12.89 -17.56 -19.11
CA ALA A 314 -13.51 -18.34 -20.17
C ALA A 314 -14.94 -17.88 -20.48
N VAL A 315 -15.45 -18.26 -21.65
CA VAL A 315 -16.88 -18.14 -21.97
C VAL A 315 -17.68 -18.90 -20.91
N GLY A 316 -18.71 -18.25 -20.36
CA GLY A 316 -19.53 -18.74 -19.26
C GLY A 316 -19.09 -18.28 -17.87
N ASP A 317 -17.85 -17.80 -17.69
CA ASP A 317 -17.40 -17.22 -16.43
C ASP A 317 -18.20 -15.96 -16.10
N GLU A 318 -18.51 -15.76 -14.81
CA GLU A 318 -19.05 -14.50 -14.31
C GLU A 318 -17.89 -13.55 -13.96
N ILE A 319 -17.87 -12.38 -14.60
CA ILE A 319 -16.85 -11.35 -14.42
C ILE A 319 -17.48 -10.06 -13.94
N GLU A 320 -16.76 -9.32 -13.09
CA GLU A 320 -17.16 -8.03 -12.54
C GLU A 320 -16.26 -6.92 -13.10
N PHE A 321 -16.87 -5.89 -13.66
CA PHE A 321 -16.20 -4.67 -14.10
C PHE A 321 -16.27 -3.62 -12.98
N PHE A 322 -15.15 -2.95 -12.73
CA PHE A 322 -15.07 -1.84 -11.77
C PHE A 322 -14.09 -0.77 -12.26
N GLY A 323 -14.26 0.46 -11.80
CA GLY A 323 -13.44 1.59 -12.25
C GLY A 323 -13.81 2.90 -11.55
N PRO A 324 -13.01 3.96 -11.70
CA PRO A 324 -13.12 5.18 -10.91
C PRO A 324 -14.40 6.00 -11.17
N LYS A 325 -15.08 5.81 -12.31
CA LYS A 325 -16.23 6.63 -12.74
C LYS A 325 -17.50 5.80 -12.97
N ARG A 326 -17.57 4.59 -12.43
CA ARG A 326 -18.69 3.67 -12.66
C ARG A 326 -19.12 2.97 -11.39
N GLN A 327 -20.37 2.53 -11.38
CA GLN A 327 -20.78 1.46 -10.48
C GLN A 327 -20.27 0.13 -11.02
N ASN A 328 -19.93 -0.76 -10.09
CA ASN A 328 -19.52 -2.10 -10.44
C ASN A 328 -20.69 -2.85 -11.04
N PHE A 329 -20.42 -3.70 -12.02
CA PHE A 329 -21.43 -4.58 -12.58
C PHE A 329 -20.84 -5.95 -12.89
N SER A 330 -21.64 -6.99 -12.74
CA SER A 330 -21.28 -8.35 -13.15
C SER A 330 -22.01 -8.78 -14.42
N GLN A 331 -21.35 -9.58 -15.25
CA GLN A 331 -21.94 -10.24 -16.40
C GLN A 331 -21.30 -11.61 -16.62
N LYS A 332 -22.00 -12.49 -17.34
CA LYS A 332 -21.36 -13.68 -17.90
C LYS A 332 -20.64 -13.33 -19.20
N VAL A 333 -19.48 -13.92 -19.42
CA VAL A 333 -18.78 -13.82 -20.71
C VAL A 333 -19.51 -14.68 -21.73
N GLU A 334 -20.13 -14.07 -22.73
CA GLU A 334 -20.89 -14.79 -23.77
C GLU A 334 -20.02 -15.19 -24.97
N GLU A 335 -19.07 -14.33 -25.31
CA GLU A 335 -18.20 -14.49 -26.47
C GLU A 335 -16.84 -13.84 -26.20
N ILE A 336 -15.77 -14.48 -26.69
CA ILE A 336 -14.41 -13.95 -26.71
C ILE A 336 -13.90 -14.07 -28.14
N ILE A 337 -13.42 -12.96 -28.71
CA ILE A 337 -12.82 -12.92 -30.05
C ILE A 337 -11.35 -12.53 -29.91
N ASN A 338 -10.44 -13.34 -30.46
CA ASN A 338 -9.00 -13.06 -30.42
C ASN A 338 -8.57 -12.00 -31.46
N GLU A 339 -7.28 -11.62 -31.47
CA GLU A 339 -6.76 -10.63 -32.44
C GLU A 339 -6.83 -11.10 -33.90
N ALA A 340 -6.96 -12.41 -34.16
CA ALA A 340 -7.16 -12.97 -35.49
C ALA A 340 -8.63 -12.90 -35.96
N GLY A 341 -9.56 -12.44 -35.11
CA GLY A 341 -10.98 -12.38 -35.40
C GLY A 341 -11.71 -13.71 -35.20
N GLU A 342 -11.09 -14.67 -34.52
CA GLU A 342 -11.65 -16.00 -34.28
C GLU A 342 -12.33 -16.05 -32.90
N SER A 343 -13.51 -16.69 -32.83
CA SER A 343 -14.16 -16.96 -31.55
C SER A 343 -13.39 -18.06 -30.79
N VAL A 344 -13.00 -17.75 -29.55
CA VAL A 344 -12.27 -18.66 -28.66
C VAL A 344 -13.07 -18.95 -27.39
N ASP A 345 -12.79 -20.09 -26.76
CA ASP A 345 -13.46 -20.54 -25.54
C ASP A 345 -12.90 -19.89 -24.26
N ALA A 346 -11.64 -19.43 -24.27
CA ALA A 346 -11.05 -18.69 -23.14
C ALA A 346 -9.88 -17.78 -23.54
N ALA A 347 -9.70 -16.71 -22.77
CA ALA A 347 -8.48 -15.90 -22.76
C ALA A 347 -7.49 -16.49 -21.74
N ARG A 348 -6.40 -17.07 -22.24
CA ARG A 348 -5.42 -17.89 -21.50
C ARG A 348 -3.95 -17.51 -21.73
N HIS A 349 -3.68 -16.53 -22.58
CA HIS A 349 -2.33 -16.08 -22.91
C HIS A 349 -2.03 -14.73 -22.24
N PRO A 350 -0.92 -14.61 -21.48
CA PRO A 350 -0.57 -13.37 -20.81
C PRO A 350 -0.52 -12.18 -21.78
N LEU A 351 -1.21 -11.09 -21.42
CA LEU A 351 -1.27 -9.84 -22.19
C LEU A 351 -1.90 -9.95 -23.58
N GLU A 352 -2.57 -11.07 -23.90
CA GLU A 352 -3.32 -11.15 -25.15
C GLU A 352 -4.48 -10.16 -25.15
N ARG A 353 -4.82 -9.66 -26.34
CA ARG A 353 -5.92 -8.73 -26.53
C ARG A 353 -7.11 -9.47 -27.09
N VAL A 354 -8.25 -9.34 -26.42
CA VAL A 354 -9.49 -9.97 -26.83
C VAL A 354 -10.62 -8.96 -26.87
N LEU A 355 -11.58 -9.20 -27.75
CA LEU A 355 -12.84 -8.47 -27.77
C LEU A 355 -13.90 -9.29 -27.04
N ILE A 356 -14.61 -8.64 -26.13
CA ILE A 356 -15.77 -9.23 -25.43
C ILE A 356 -16.96 -8.29 -25.52
N ARG A 357 -18.17 -8.85 -25.63
CA ARG A 357 -19.42 -8.07 -25.56
C ARG A 357 -19.67 -7.66 -24.11
N VAL A 358 -20.03 -6.39 -23.89
CA VAL A 358 -20.34 -5.86 -22.55
C VAL A 358 -21.77 -5.33 -22.48
N LYS A 359 -22.45 -5.59 -21.35
CA LYS A 359 -23.86 -5.18 -21.15
C LYS A 359 -24.02 -3.68 -20.87
N GLU A 360 -22.98 -3.03 -20.39
CA GLU A 360 -22.94 -1.61 -20.03
C GLU A 360 -21.69 -0.98 -20.64
N PRO A 361 -21.73 0.32 -21.01
CA PRO A 361 -20.55 1.04 -21.45
C PRO A 361 -19.38 0.92 -20.48
N VAL A 362 -18.17 0.76 -21.02
CA VAL A 362 -16.93 0.68 -20.26
C VAL A 362 -15.93 1.71 -20.79
N ALA A 363 -14.98 2.10 -19.95
CA ALA A 363 -13.95 3.07 -20.29
C ALA A 363 -12.54 2.44 -20.25
N PRO A 364 -11.56 3.01 -20.99
CA PRO A 364 -10.16 2.65 -20.80
C PRO A 364 -9.77 2.70 -19.32
N TYR A 365 -8.99 1.70 -18.89
CA TYR A 365 -8.58 1.45 -17.51
C TYR A 365 -9.64 0.91 -16.55
N ASP A 366 -10.89 0.68 -17.00
CA ASP A 366 -11.80 -0.17 -16.23
C ASP A 366 -11.16 -1.56 -16.07
N MET A 367 -11.28 -2.11 -14.87
CA MET A 367 -10.67 -3.37 -14.50
C MET A 367 -11.72 -4.46 -14.40
N ILE A 368 -11.31 -5.68 -14.74
CA ILE A 368 -12.15 -6.86 -14.75
C ILE A 368 -11.59 -7.84 -13.73
N ARG A 369 -12.45 -8.32 -12.84
CA ARG A 369 -12.11 -9.35 -11.86
C ARG A 369 -13.11 -10.50 -11.90
N LYS A 370 -12.67 -11.67 -11.45
CA LYS A 370 -13.47 -12.89 -11.40
C LYS A 370 -13.37 -13.51 -10.01
N GLU A 371 -14.49 -13.91 -9.43
CA GLU A 371 -14.48 -14.64 -8.16
C GLU A 371 -13.80 -16.00 -8.33
N LYS A 372 -12.94 -16.38 -7.39
CA LYS A 372 -12.29 -17.69 -7.42
C LYS A 372 -13.31 -18.76 -7.09
N SER A 373 -13.45 -19.71 -8.01
CA SER A 373 -14.13 -20.97 -7.71
C SER A 373 -13.45 -21.62 -6.50
N SER A 374 -14.24 -21.88 -5.45
CA SER A 374 -13.78 -22.52 -4.21
C SER A 374 -13.30 -23.94 -4.42
#